data_AF-A0A2R7J4Y3-F1
#
_entry.id   AF-A0A2R7J4Y3-F1
#
_cell.length_a   1.000
_cell.length_b   1.000
_cell.length_c   1.000
_cell.angle_alpha   90.00
_cell.angle_beta   90.00
_cell.angle_gamma   90.00
#
_symmetry.space_group_name_H-M   'P 1'
#
loop_
_entity.id
_entity.type
_entity.pdbx_description
1 polymer ?
#
loop_
_entity_poly.entity_id
_entity_poly.type
_entity_poly.pdbx_seq_one_letter_code
_entity_poly.pdbx_strand_id
1 'polypeptide(L)' 'VLTKADKIKASELAEVTEATIAEARKRPAAHPEVLVTSSETGLGIAELRAAVLEAIG' A
#
# COMPACT_ATOMS: atom_id res chain seq x y z
N VAL A 1 1.50 1.60 -3.66
CA VAL A 1 1.90 2.03 -2.30
C VAL A 1 1.03 3.21 -1.89
N LEU A 2 0.26 3.07 -0.81
CA LEU A 2 -0.46 4.15 -0.16
C LEU A 2 0.40 4.70 0.98
N THR A 3 0.63 6.01 1.00
CA THR A 3 1.52 6.67 1.98
C THR A 3 0.71 7.55 2.94
N LYS A 4 1.36 8.03 4.01
CA LYS A 4 0.77 8.92 5.04
C LYS A 4 -0.46 8.33 5.71
N ALA A 5 -0.46 7.02 5.96
CA ALA A 5 -1.57 6.31 6.60
C ALA A 5 -1.95 6.88 7.98
N ASP A 6 -1.02 7.57 8.65
CA ASP A 6 -1.24 8.25 9.93
C ASP A 6 -2.18 9.47 9.86
N LYS A 7 -2.47 9.97 8.65
CA LYS A 7 -3.27 11.20 8.45
C LYS A 7 -4.76 10.96 8.26
N ILE A 8 -5.20 9.71 8.18
CA ILE A 8 -6.61 9.37 7.94
C ILE A 8 -7.10 8.32 8.94
N LYS A 9 -8.41 8.24 9.13
CA LYS A 9 -9.00 7.27 10.07
C LYS A 9 -8.85 5.85 9.54
N ALA A 10 -8.76 4.87 10.44
CA ALA A 10 -8.65 3.47 10.08
C ALA A 10 -9.79 2.97 9.17
N SER A 11 -11.02 3.45 9.39
CA SER A 11 -12.17 3.11 8.54
C SER A 11 -12.05 3.66 7.12
N GLU A 12 -11.60 4.91 6.98
CA GLU A 12 -11.40 5.57 5.68
C GLU A 12 -10.21 4.94 4.95
N LEU A 13 -9.15 4.58 5.68
CA LEU A 13 -7.99 3.87 5.14
C LEU A 13 -8.37 2.51 4.57
N ALA A 14 -9.21 1.74 5.27
CA ALA A 14 -9.71 0.46 4.79
C ALA A 14 -10.52 0.63 3.49
N GLU A 15 -11.43 1.61 3.46
CA GLU A 15 -12.24 1.90 2.26
C GLU A 15 -11.37 2.27 1.06
N VAL A 16 -10.41 3.19 1.23
CA VAL A 16 -9.50 3.62 0.15
C VAL A 16 -8.61 2.46 -0.31
N THR A 17 -8.16 1.61 0.61
CA THR A 17 -7.33 0.45 0.28
C THR A 17 -8.10 -0.54 -0.60
N GLU A 18 -9.31 -0.91 -0.21
CA GLU A 18 -10.16 -1.81 -0.99
C GLU A 18 -10.52 -1.23 -2.35
N ALA A 19 -10.89 0.06 -2.40
CA ALA A 19 -11.16 0.75 -3.66
C ALA A 19 -9.93 0.74 -4.60
N THR A 20 -8.74 0.98 -4.05
CA THR A 20 -7.48 0.97 -4.81
C THR A 20 -7.17 -0.43 -5.34
N ILE A 21 -7.34 -1.46 -4.53
CA ILE A 21 -7.14 -2.87 -4.95
C ILE A 21 -8.12 -3.22 -6.08
N ALA A 22 -9.39 -2.87 -5.94
CA ALA A 22 -10.41 -3.12 -6.96
C ALA A 22 -10.08 -2.42 -8.29
N GLU A 23 -9.57 -1.19 -8.23
CA GLU A 23 -9.12 -0.45 -9.41
C GLU A 23 -7.83 -1.00 -10.03
N ALA A 24 -6.87 -1.43 -9.21
CA ALA A 24 -5.63 -2.04 -9.69
C ALA A 24 -5.90 -3.36 -10.42
N ARG A 25 -6.82 -4.19 -9.93
CA ARG A 25 -7.19 -5.48 -10.55
C ARG A 25 -7.77 -5.34 -11.97
N LYS A 26 -8.36 -4.19 -12.30
CA LYS A 26 -8.87 -3.90 -13.65
C LYS A 26 -7.74 -3.66 -14.67
N ARG A 27 -6.50 -3.51 -14.20
CA ARG A 27 -5.33 -3.14 -15.02
C ARG A 27 -4.34 -4.31 -15.01
N PRO A 28 -4.27 -5.13 -16.08
CA PRO A 28 -3.44 -6.34 -16.10
C PRO A 28 -1.93 -6.12 -15.85
N ALA A 29 -1.43 -4.93 -16.17
CA ALA A 29 -0.03 -4.56 -15.95
C ALA A 29 0.24 -3.98 -14.54
N ALA A 30 -0.78 -3.79 -13.71
CA ALA A 30 -0.62 -3.31 -12.34
C ALA A 30 -0.30 -4.47 -11.39
N HIS A 31 0.58 -4.21 -10.42
CA HIS A 31 0.80 -5.16 -9.33
C HIS A 31 -0.46 -5.23 -8.45
N PRO A 32 -1.00 -6.42 -8.14
CA PRO A 32 -2.31 -6.56 -7.49
C PRO A 32 -2.30 -6.19 -6.00
N GLU A 33 -1.12 -6.19 -5.37
CA GLU A 33 -0.97 -5.90 -3.94
C GLU A 33 -0.71 -4.41 -3.66
N VAL A 34 -1.34 -3.92 -2.59
CA VAL A 34 -1.22 -2.52 -2.14
C VAL A 34 -0.59 -2.49 -0.76
N LEU A 35 0.59 -1.88 -0.66
CA LEU A 35 1.26 -1.63 0.61
C LEU A 35 0.81 -0.30 1.21
N VAL A 36 0.36 -0.33 2.47
CA VAL A 36 -0.01 0.85 3.26
C VAL A 36 1.16 1.24 4.16
N THR A 37 1.54 2.52 4.12
CA THR A 37 2.75 3.01 4.79
C THR A 37 2.57 4.38 5.42
N SER A 38 3.40 4.70 6.42
CA SER A 38 3.58 6.04 6.96
C SER A 38 5.05 6.30 7.22
N SER A 39 5.61 7.31 6.57
CA SER A 39 7.01 7.70 6.77
C SER A 39 7.24 8.37 8.13
N GLU A 40 6.22 9.00 8.70
CA GLU A 40 6.33 9.70 9.99
C GLU A 40 6.30 8.72 11.17
N THR A 41 5.48 7.67 11.08
CA THR A 41 5.34 6.67 12.16
C THR A 41 6.18 5.42 11.93
N GLY A 42 6.71 5.23 10.72
CA GLY A 42 7.44 4.01 10.32
C GLY A 42 6.53 2.83 9.95
N LEU A 43 5.21 2.98 9.99
CA LEU A 43 4.25 1.94 9.61
C LEU A 43 4.53 1.42 8.19
N GLY A 44 4.59 0.09 8.04
CA GLY A 44 4.68 -0.58 6.73
C GLY A 44 6.03 -0.44 6.01
N ILE A 45 7.01 0.24 6.62
CA ILE A 45 8.30 0.52 5.98
C ILE A 45 9.19 -0.72 5.90
N ALA A 46 9.10 -1.63 6.87
CA ALA A 46 9.85 -2.89 6.85
C ALA A 46 9.36 -3.78 5.69
N GLU A 47 8.05 -3.89 5.55
CA GLU A 47 7.36 -4.63 4.49
C GLU A 47 7.64 -4.02 3.12
N LEU A 48 7.62 -2.69 3.02
CA LEU A 48 8.00 -2.00 1.78
C LEU A 48 9.44 -2.31 1.36
N ARG A 49 10.39 -2.31 2.31
CA ARG A 49 11.80 -2.66 2.00
C ARG A 49 11.91 -4.12 1.56
N ALA A 50 11.22 -5.04 2.23
CA ALA A 50 11.20 -6.44 1.86
C ALA A 50 10.65 -6.65 0.43
N ALA A 51 9.51 -6.03 0.12
CA ALA A 51 8.91 -6.11 -1.21
C ALA A 51 9.82 -5.54 -2.32
N VAL A 52 10.56 -4.46 -2.03
CA VAL A 52 11.54 -3.93 -2.98
C VAL A 52 12.69 -4.91 -3.22
N LEU A 53 13.19 -5.57 -2.16
CA LEU A 53 14.24 -6.58 -2.29
C LEU A 53 13.75 -7.81 -3.07
N GLU A 54 12.51 -8.23 -2.86
CA GLU A 54 11.87 -9.30 -3.62
C GLU A 54 11.71 -8.94 -5.10
N ALA A 55 11.28 -7.71 -5.41
CA ALA A 55 11.04 -7.27 -6.78
C ALA A 55 12.31 -7.14 -7.66
N ILE A 56 13.48 -7.05 -7.04
CA ILE A 56 14.78 -6.95 -7.73
C ILE A 56 15.57 -8.26 -7.74
N GLY A 57 15.08 -9.30 -7.04
CA GLY A 57 15.67 -10.64 -7.03
C GLY A 57 15.23 -11.48 -8.20
#